data_AF-A0A1H3ECE8-F1
#
_entry.id   AF-A0A1H3ECE8-F1
#
_cell.length_a   1.000
_cell.length_b   1.000
_cell.length_c   1.000
_cell.angle_alpha   90.00
_cell.angle_beta   90.00
_cell.angle_gamma   90.00
#
_symmetry.space_group_name_H-M   'P 1'
#
loop_
_entity.id
_entity.type
_entity.pdbx_description
1 polymer ?
#
loop_
_entity_poly.entity_id
_entity_poly.type
_entity_poly.pdbx_seq_one_letter_code
_entity_poly.pdbx_strand_id
1 'polypeptide(L)'
;MKEKFKISEDYRLYYDLGYAKTRLLWELFSNASRTIHSVYIFKHFEEYSRQLNSDKQEDKGDIYWNASYYEKLIDYIKIVVAFETYNKALLIKNEIVIHKVDSGFNKNLSRKQSEGKPIFFKDFFENNFTDIDLRNKKAKLNGFTKYLNTISFNQTLNPNYQAIIKLEENFVYYLKDINQKRNRLHFFSDFKGAFSVHDHLRKWEYIKDLAIHTIDNELKLINEELKIMSLIEFEK
;
A
#
# COMPACT_ATOMS: atom_id res chain seq x y z
N MET A 1 12.11 40.36 -0.59
CA MET A 1 12.94 39.23 -1.05
C MET A 1 12.59 37.99 -0.22
N LYS A 2 11.77 37.06 -0.74
CA LYS A 2 11.51 35.78 -0.08
C LYS A 2 12.71 34.87 -0.33
N GLU A 3 13.68 34.84 0.58
CA GLU A 3 14.74 33.83 0.50
C GLU A 3 14.10 32.45 0.62
N LYS A 4 14.06 31.70 -0.49
CA LYS A 4 13.50 30.35 -0.53
C LYS A 4 14.47 29.39 0.17
N PHE A 5 14.12 28.97 1.39
CA PHE A 5 14.77 27.83 2.03
C PHE A 5 14.55 26.57 1.18
N LYS A 6 15.57 25.73 1.04
CA LYS A 6 15.44 24.41 0.43
C LYS A 6 14.82 23.46 1.45
N ILE A 7 13.65 22.91 1.12
CA ILE A 7 13.02 21.84 1.91
C ILE A 7 13.78 20.54 1.62
N SER A 8 13.99 19.69 2.63
CA SER A 8 14.59 18.36 2.40
C SER A 8 13.76 17.58 1.39
N GLU A 9 14.41 16.78 0.55
CA GLU A 9 13.71 15.92 -0.40
C GLU A 9 12.71 14.99 0.29
N ASP A 10 13.04 14.54 1.51
CA ASP A 10 12.20 13.65 2.31
C ASP A 10 10.82 14.23 2.66
N TYR A 11 10.67 15.56 2.62
CA TYR A 11 9.42 16.25 2.94
C TYR A 11 8.73 16.84 1.70
N ARG A 12 9.33 16.73 0.51
CA ARG A 12 8.76 17.23 -0.75
C ARG A 12 7.36 16.70 -1.00
N LEU A 13 7.10 15.45 -0.62
CA LEU A 13 5.78 14.82 -0.63
C LEU A 13 4.64 15.71 -0.11
N TYR A 14 4.93 16.52 0.91
CA TYR A 14 3.94 17.33 1.63
C TYR A 14 3.89 18.80 1.20
N TYR A 15 4.83 19.23 0.36
CA TYR A 15 5.01 20.64 -0.04
C TYR A 15 4.97 20.87 -1.55
N ASP A 16 5.39 19.88 -2.33
CA ASP A 16 5.38 19.98 -3.79
C ASP A 16 3.93 19.97 -4.29
N LEU A 17 3.65 20.87 -5.23
CA LEU A 17 2.36 21.02 -5.90
C LEU A 17 2.56 20.84 -7.41
N GLY A 18 1.50 20.44 -8.11
CA GLY A 18 1.54 20.25 -9.56
C GLY A 18 2.34 19.01 -9.97
N TYR A 19 3.15 19.14 -11.02
CA TYR A 19 3.79 18.02 -11.72
C TYR A 19 4.61 17.10 -10.80
N ALA A 20 5.45 17.65 -9.91
CA ALA A 20 6.30 16.84 -9.04
C ALA A 20 5.49 15.90 -8.11
N LYS A 21 4.39 16.39 -7.52
CA LYS A 21 3.48 15.58 -6.70
C LYS A 21 2.76 14.53 -7.55
N THR A 22 2.25 14.92 -8.72
CA THR A 22 1.57 14.01 -9.64
C THR A 22 2.51 12.91 -10.13
N ARG A 23 3.78 13.24 -10.40
CA ARG A 23 4.81 12.28 -10.79
C ARG A 23 5.10 11.28 -9.69
N LEU A 24 5.25 11.75 -8.45
CA LEU A 24 5.47 10.87 -7.29
C LEU A 24 4.28 9.93 -7.06
N LEU A 25 3.04 10.44 -7.16
CA LEU A 25 1.83 9.63 -7.09
C LEU A 25 1.81 8.56 -8.19
N TRP A 26 2.15 8.95 -9.43
CA TRP A 26 2.27 8.02 -10.55
C TRP A 26 3.29 6.90 -10.27
N GLU A 27 4.46 7.24 -9.71
CA GLU A 27 5.48 6.25 -9.35
C GLU A 27 4.98 5.26 -8.29
N LEU A 28 4.22 5.73 -7.30
CA LEU A 28 3.61 4.87 -6.29
C LEU A 28 2.55 3.95 -6.89
N PHE A 29 1.62 4.48 -7.69
CA PHE A 29 0.59 3.67 -8.35
C PHE A 29 1.19 2.67 -9.35
N SER A 30 2.20 3.08 -10.12
CA SER A 30 2.93 2.21 -11.05
C SER A 30 3.64 1.07 -10.32
N ASN A 31 4.27 1.35 -9.18
CA ASN A 31 4.87 0.30 -8.34
C ASN A 31 3.82 -0.65 -7.77
N ALA A 32 2.69 -0.13 -7.29
CA ALA A 32 1.58 -0.98 -6.83
C ALA A 32 1.06 -1.89 -7.96
N SER A 33 0.86 -1.33 -9.16
CA SER A 33 0.39 -2.07 -10.34
C SER A 33 1.38 -3.16 -10.75
N ARG A 34 2.68 -2.84 -10.84
CA ARG A 34 3.73 -3.82 -11.14
C ARG A 34 3.75 -4.95 -10.11
N THR A 35 3.61 -4.64 -8.83
CA THR A 35 3.62 -5.65 -7.78
C THR A 35 2.39 -6.56 -7.85
N ILE A 36 1.18 -6.03 -8.04
CA ILE A 36 -0.04 -6.85 -8.11
C ILE A 36 -0.06 -7.74 -9.36
N HIS A 37 0.43 -7.25 -10.50
CA HIS A 37 0.54 -8.04 -11.73
C HIS A 37 1.51 -9.23 -11.61
N SER A 38 2.45 -9.16 -10.65
CA SER A 38 3.39 -10.25 -10.40
C SER A 38 2.83 -11.39 -9.54
N VAL A 39 1.58 -11.31 -9.06
CA VAL A 39 0.94 -12.36 -8.24
C VAL A 39 0.64 -13.60 -9.10
N TYR A 40 1.12 -14.76 -8.64
CA TYR A 40 1.20 -15.99 -9.43
C TYR A 40 -0.13 -16.76 -9.51
N ILE A 41 -0.92 -16.82 -8.42
CA ILE A 41 -2.18 -17.61 -8.31
C ILE A 41 -2.00 -19.09 -8.67
N PHE A 42 -0.81 -19.67 -8.47
CA PHE A 42 -0.42 -21.05 -8.81
C PHE A 42 -0.06 -21.29 -10.28
N LYS A 43 1.24 -21.49 -10.54
CA LYS A 43 1.76 -21.69 -11.91
C LYS A 43 1.35 -23.02 -12.57
N HIS A 44 1.09 -24.05 -11.75
CA HIS A 44 0.82 -25.42 -12.21
C HIS A 44 -0.49 -25.96 -11.62
N PHE A 45 -1.60 -25.25 -11.88
CA PHE A 45 -2.88 -25.49 -11.23
C PHE A 45 -3.44 -26.91 -11.40
N GLU A 46 -3.44 -27.45 -12.62
CA GLU A 46 -3.98 -28.78 -12.89
C GLU A 46 -3.21 -29.85 -12.12
N GLU A 47 -1.89 -29.73 -12.12
CA GLU A 47 -0.99 -30.64 -11.42
C GLU A 47 -1.06 -30.46 -9.90
N TYR A 48 -1.19 -29.23 -9.41
CA TYR A 48 -1.47 -28.95 -8.00
C TYR A 48 -2.77 -29.63 -7.54
N SER A 49 -3.83 -29.48 -8.32
CA SER A 49 -5.15 -30.06 -8.02
C SER A 49 -5.11 -31.58 -8.04
N ARG A 50 -4.42 -32.18 -9.02
CA ARG A 50 -4.21 -33.63 -9.09
C ARG A 50 -3.51 -34.15 -7.85
N GLN A 51 -2.39 -33.52 -7.47
CA GLN A 51 -1.61 -33.93 -6.30
C GLN A 51 -2.39 -33.71 -5.00
N LEU A 52 -3.09 -32.59 -4.84
CA LEU A 52 -3.94 -32.29 -3.68
C LEU A 52 -5.03 -33.36 -3.47
N ASN A 53 -5.64 -33.85 -4.55
CA ASN A 53 -6.77 -34.78 -4.48
C ASN A 53 -6.35 -36.22 -4.19
N SER A 54 -5.06 -36.53 -4.26
CA SER A 54 -4.58 -37.82 -3.80
C SER A 54 -4.52 -37.88 -2.29
N ASP A 55 -5.05 -38.97 -1.73
CA ASP A 55 -4.90 -39.31 -0.31
C ASP A 55 -3.52 -39.93 0.00
N LYS A 56 -2.71 -40.22 -1.03
CA LYS A 56 -1.38 -40.81 -0.86
C LYS A 56 -0.32 -39.73 -0.77
N GLN A 57 0.56 -39.87 0.22
CA GLN A 57 1.66 -38.93 0.43
C GLN A 57 2.69 -38.96 -0.71
N GLU A 58 2.90 -40.11 -1.33
CA GLU A 58 3.81 -40.30 -2.48
C GLU A 58 3.41 -39.49 -3.73
N ASP A 59 2.14 -39.10 -3.84
CA ASP A 59 1.64 -38.27 -4.94
C ASP A 59 1.86 -36.77 -4.68
N LYS A 60 2.30 -36.37 -3.47
CA LYS A 60 2.58 -34.97 -3.10
C LYS A 60 4.01 -34.61 -3.48
N GLY A 61 4.20 -34.22 -4.73
CA GLY A 61 5.48 -33.79 -5.27
C GLY A 61 5.82 -32.32 -4.99
N ASP A 62 6.90 -31.85 -5.61
CA ASP A 62 7.39 -30.48 -5.45
C ASP A 62 6.35 -29.43 -5.82
N ILE A 63 5.51 -29.70 -6.83
CA ILE A 63 4.47 -28.77 -7.26
C ILE A 63 3.49 -28.54 -6.11
N TYR A 64 2.98 -29.58 -5.44
CA TYR A 64 2.10 -29.44 -4.28
C TYR A 64 2.71 -28.62 -3.15
N TRP A 65 3.97 -28.90 -2.81
CA TRP A 65 4.64 -28.21 -1.70
C TRP A 65 5.02 -26.78 -2.04
N ASN A 66 5.52 -26.51 -3.24
CA ASN A 66 5.88 -25.17 -3.67
C ASN A 66 4.66 -24.25 -3.73
N ALA A 67 3.59 -24.75 -4.32
CA ALA A 67 2.27 -24.16 -4.37
C ALA A 67 1.76 -23.82 -2.94
N SER A 68 1.72 -24.82 -2.06
CA SER A 68 1.11 -24.69 -0.73
C SER A 68 1.91 -23.82 0.24
N TYR A 69 3.25 -23.83 0.14
CA TYR A 69 4.12 -23.14 1.10
C TYR A 69 4.69 -21.83 0.58
N TYR A 70 5.21 -21.80 -0.65
CA TYR A 70 6.00 -20.67 -1.13
C TYR A 70 5.17 -19.73 -1.99
N GLU A 71 4.49 -20.24 -3.02
CA GLU A 71 3.76 -19.40 -3.98
C GLU A 71 2.66 -18.58 -3.29
N LYS A 72 1.88 -19.21 -2.42
CA LYS A 72 0.81 -18.56 -1.67
C LYS A 72 1.31 -17.49 -0.69
N LEU A 73 2.38 -17.76 0.05
CA LEU A 73 2.95 -16.77 0.98
C LEU A 73 3.53 -15.57 0.22
N ILE A 74 4.23 -15.85 -0.88
CA ILE A 74 4.76 -14.81 -1.77
C ILE A 74 3.62 -13.94 -2.31
N ASP A 75 2.51 -14.56 -2.72
CA ASP A 75 1.35 -13.84 -3.22
C ASP A 75 0.67 -12.99 -2.14
N TYR A 76 0.53 -13.50 -0.90
CA TYR A 76 0.07 -12.67 0.23
C TYR A 76 0.97 -11.46 0.47
N ILE A 77 2.30 -11.65 0.44
CA ILE A 77 3.25 -10.54 0.63
C ILE A 77 3.08 -9.52 -0.50
N LYS A 78 3.01 -9.97 -1.76
CA LYS A 78 2.85 -9.08 -2.92
C LYS A 78 1.55 -8.28 -2.86
N ILE A 79 0.42 -8.92 -2.54
CA ILE A 79 -0.87 -8.22 -2.40
C ILE A 79 -0.79 -7.17 -1.29
N VAL A 80 -0.26 -7.55 -0.12
CA VAL A 80 -0.12 -6.60 1.01
C VAL A 80 0.77 -5.42 0.63
N VAL A 81 1.91 -5.67 -0.01
CA VAL A 81 2.83 -4.61 -0.43
C VAL A 81 2.19 -3.70 -1.49
N ALA A 82 1.49 -4.28 -2.47
CA ALA A 82 0.79 -3.52 -3.49
C ALA A 82 -0.27 -2.59 -2.88
N PHE A 83 -1.11 -3.12 -1.97
CA PHE A 83 -2.16 -2.31 -1.33
C PHE A 83 -1.64 -1.37 -0.25
N GLU A 84 -0.52 -1.68 0.39
CA GLU A 84 0.15 -0.74 1.28
C GLU A 84 0.65 0.48 0.52
N THR A 85 1.27 0.28 -0.64
CA THR A 85 1.71 1.37 -1.53
C THR A 85 0.51 2.14 -2.10
N TYR A 86 -0.49 1.42 -2.64
CA TYR A 86 -1.71 2.01 -3.20
C TYR A 86 -2.46 2.88 -2.16
N ASN A 87 -2.70 2.34 -0.96
CA ASN A 87 -3.41 3.07 0.09
C ASN A 87 -2.66 4.34 0.46
N LYS A 88 -1.32 4.27 0.62
CA LYS A 88 -0.51 5.45 0.92
C LYS A 88 -0.57 6.49 -0.21
N ALA A 89 -0.51 6.07 -1.47
CA ALA A 89 -0.65 6.97 -2.61
C ALA A 89 -2.00 7.71 -2.60
N LEU A 90 -3.11 7.00 -2.36
CA LEU A 90 -4.43 7.63 -2.22
C LEU A 90 -4.51 8.59 -1.03
N LEU A 91 -3.89 8.24 0.10
CA LEU A 91 -3.84 9.12 1.26
C LEU A 91 -3.06 10.40 0.96
N ILE A 92 -1.91 10.32 0.27
CA ILE A 92 -1.15 11.48 -0.19
C ILE A 92 -1.98 12.33 -1.17
N LYS A 93 -2.66 11.69 -2.12
CA LYS A 93 -3.54 12.35 -3.10
C LYS A 93 -4.63 13.16 -2.38
N ASN A 94 -5.17 12.63 -1.28
CA ASN A 94 -6.17 13.27 -0.42
C ASN A 94 -5.57 14.10 0.74
N GLU A 95 -4.30 14.48 0.65
CA GLU A 95 -3.62 15.36 1.62
C GLU A 95 -3.62 14.82 3.07
N ILE A 96 -3.52 13.49 3.21
CA ILE A 96 -3.43 12.80 4.49
C ILE A 96 -1.99 12.40 4.79
N VAL A 97 -1.54 12.74 5.99
CA VAL A 97 -0.22 12.42 6.53
C VAL A 97 -0.04 10.91 6.66
N ILE A 98 0.89 10.35 5.88
CA ILE A 98 1.26 8.92 5.95
C ILE A 98 2.44 8.64 6.88
N HIS A 99 3.26 9.63 7.19
CA HIS A 99 4.39 9.48 8.11
C HIS A 99 3.93 9.60 9.57
N LYS A 100 4.55 8.84 10.47
CA LYS A 100 4.21 8.81 11.90
C LYS A 100 4.57 10.13 12.56
N VAL A 101 3.58 10.71 13.23
CA VAL A 101 3.74 11.93 14.02
C VAL A 101 4.49 11.61 15.32
N ASP A 102 5.54 12.38 15.60
CA ASP A 102 6.33 12.25 16.82
C ASP A 102 5.52 12.71 18.04
N SER A 103 5.32 11.81 19.01
CA SER A 103 4.60 12.11 20.24
C SER A 103 5.32 13.11 21.14
N GLY A 104 6.65 13.20 21.04
CA GLY A 104 7.45 14.19 21.76
C GLY A 104 7.22 15.60 21.23
N PHE A 105 6.84 15.72 19.96
CA PHE A 105 6.56 17.01 19.32
C PHE A 105 5.07 17.38 19.41
N ASN A 106 4.17 16.48 18.99
CA ASN A 106 2.74 16.73 19.01
C ASN A 106 1.96 15.50 19.51
N LYS A 107 1.81 15.41 20.84
CA LYS A 107 1.15 14.31 21.52
C LYS A 107 -0.31 14.11 21.07
N ASN A 108 -1.03 15.20 20.80
CA ASN A 108 -2.44 15.14 20.40
C ASN A 108 -2.61 14.51 19.01
N LEU A 109 -1.84 15.00 18.02
CA LEU A 109 -1.85 14.44 16.68
C LEU A 109 -1.31 13.01 16.67
N SER A 110 -0.21 12.74 17.37
CA SER A 110 0.35 11.39 17.48
C SER A 110 -0.67 10.39 18.06
N ARG A 111 -1.36 10.77 19.14
CA ARG A 111 -2.45 9.96 19.71
C ARG A 111 -3.59 9.76 18.71
N LYS A 112 -4.08 10.82 18.07
CA LYS A 112 -5.13 10.75 17.03
C LYS A 112 -4.74 9.78 15.92
N GLN A 113 -3.48 9.82 15.46
CA GLN A 113 -2.97 8.88 14.46
C GLN A 113 -2.99 7.45 14.98
N SER A 114 -2.48 7.21 16.20
CA SER A 114 -2.43 5.87 16.82
C SER A 114 -3.81 5.24 17.06
N GLU A 115 -4.83 6.07 17.32
CA GLU A 115 -6.25 5.65 17.38
C GLU A 115 -6.82 5.31 15.99
N GLY A 116 -6.01 5.41 14.94
CA GLY A 116 -6.41 5.09 13.59
C GLY A 116 -7.21 6.19 12.91
N LYS A 117 -7.10 7.46 13.33
CA LYS A 117 -7.75 8.59 12.66
C LYS A 117 -6.77 9.25 11.68
N PRO A 118 -7.21 9.58 10.44
CA PRO A 118 -6.38 10.30 9.49
C PRO A 118 -6.09 11.73 9.97
N ILE A 119 -4.94 12.26 9.54
CA ILE A 119 -4.48 13.62 9.85
C ILE A 119 -4.25 14.32 8.52
N PHE A 120 -4.92 15.46 8.30
CA PHE A 120 -4.71 16.26 7.11
C PHE A 120 -3.39 17.02 7.19
N PHE A 121 -2.78 17.29 6.03
CA PHE A 121 -1.57 18.10 5.93
C PHE A 121 -1.76 19.45 6.60
N LYS A 122 -2.91 20.12 6.36
CA LYS A 122 -3.24 21.40 6.99
C LYS A 122 -3.18 21.34 8.53
N ASP A 123 -3.83 20.34 9.14
CA ASP A 123 -3.89 20.18 10.60
C ASP A 123 -2.49 19.89 11.18
N PHE A 124 -1.67 19.16 10.42
CA PHE A 124 -0.29 18.86 10.78
C PHE A 124 0.58 20.12 10.72
N PHE A 125 0.46 20.92 9.65
CA PHE A 125 1.27 22.12 9.46
C PHE A 125 0.89 23.28 10.37
N GLU A 126 -0.37 23.40 10.77
CA GLU A 126 -0.83 24.45 11.70
C GLU A 126 -0.08 24.42 13.05
N ASN A 127 0.42 23.25 13.47
CA ASN A 127 1.05 23.05 14.77
C ASN A 127 2.50 22.55 14.71
N ASN A 128 3.04 22.25 13.53
CA ASN A 128 4.37 21.68 13.38
C ASN A 128 5.23 22.54 12.45
N PHE A 129 5.97 23.48 13.04
CA PHE A 129 6.89 24.34 12.30
C PHE A 129 8.30 23.74 12.21
N THR A 130 8.89 24.05 11.08
CA THR A 130 10.22 23.68 10.60
C THR A 130 11.36 24.18 11.49
N ASP A 131 12.38 23.36 11.74
CA ASP A 131 13.70 23.83 12.17
C ASP A 131 14.39 24.50 10.99
N ILE A 132 14.66 25.79 11.12
CA ILE A 132 15.30 26.59 10.08
C ILE A 132 16.82 26.59 10.32
N ASP A 133 17.56 25.92 9.44
CA ASP A 133 19.02 26.03 9.39
C ASP A 133 19.39 27.21 8.48
N LEU A 134 19.67 28.35 9.12
CA LEU A 134 20.07 29.59 8.45
C LEU A 134 21.42 29.46 7.73
N ARG A 135 22.35 28.65 8.23
CA ARG A 135 23.68 28.47 7.61
C ARG A 135 23.59 27.74 6.28
N ASN A 136 22.78 26.69 6.23
CA ASN A 136 22.61 25.87 5.03
C ASN A 136 21.41 26.29 4.17
N LYS A 137 20.66 27.32 4.58
CA LYS A 137 19.37 27.72 4.00
C LYS A 137 18.43 26.51 3.83
N LYS A 138 18.39 25.63 4.82
CA LYS A 138 17.55 24.42 4.82
C LYS A 138 16.40 24.53 5.81
N ALA A 139 15.24 24.06 5.38
CA ALA A 139 14.04 23.92 6.18
C ALA A 139 13.83 22.42 6.48
N LYS A 140 13.92 22.01 7.75
CA LYS A 140 13.57 20.65 8.18
C LYS A 140 12.21 20.63 8.83
N LEU A 141 11.27 19.86 8.27
CA LEU A 141 9.95 19.70 8.88
C LEU A 141 10.08 18.90 10.18
N ASN A 142 9.75 19.54 11.30
CA ASN A 142 9.68 18.88 12.60
C ASN A 142 8.34 18.16 12.76
N GLY A 143 8.25 17.27 13.75
CA GLY A 143 7.00 16.60 14.11
C GLY A 143 6.80 15.23 13.48
N PHE A 144 7.70 14.75 12.63
CA PHE A 144 7.77 13.34 12.24
C PHE A 144 8.82 12.58 13.03
N THR A 145 8.60 11.28 13.21
CA THR A 145 9.60 10.39 13.81
C THR A 145 10.92 10.39 13.03
N LYS A 146 12.05 10.20 13.72
CA LYS A 146 13.42 10.31 13.18
C LYS A 146 13.67 9.56 11.87
N TYR A 147 13.03 8.40 11.67
CA TYR A 147 13.22 7.52 10.52
C TYR A 147 12.11 7.62 9.46
N LEU A 148 11.20 8.59 9.60
CA LEU A 148 10.05 8.73 8.70
C LEU A 148 9.30 7.40 8.55
N ASN A 149 9.06 6.72 9.67
CA ASN A 149 8.25 5.53 9.68
C ASN A 149 6.84 5.91 9.18
N THR A 150 6.24 5.09 8.34
CA THR A 150 4.87 5.33 7.85
C THR A 150 3.85 4.63 8.74
N ILE A 151 2.59 5.06 8.63
CA ILE A 151 1.45 4.33 9.19
C ILE A 151 1.40 2.91 8.61
N SER A 152 0.99 1.96 9.44
CA SER A 152 0.99 0.54 9.05
C SER A 152 -0.14 0.24 8.06
N PHE A 153 0.04 -0.78 7.21
CA PHE A 153 -1.03 -1.25 6.33
C PHE A 153 -2.33 -1.57 7.08
N ASN A 154 -2.24 -2.27 8.22
CA ASN A 154 -3.41 -2.57 9.07
C ASN A 154 -4.21 -1.31 9.46
N GLN A 155 -3.51 -0.21 9.76
CA GLN A 155 -4.14 1.05 10.11
C GLN A 155 -4.93 1.63 8.92
N THR A 156 -4.39 1.51 7.70
CA THR A 156 -5.08 1.97 6.48
C THR A 156 -6.35 1.20 6.15
N LEU A 157 -6.55 -0.01 6.69
CA LEU A 157 -7.74 -0.84 6.47
C LEU A 157 -8.88 -0.59 7.48
N ASN A 158 -8.72 0.37 8.39
CA ASN A 158 -9.76 0.71 9.36
C ASN A 158 -10.84 1.63 8.74
N PRO A 159 -12.02 1.77 9.37
CA PRO A 159 -13.13 2.55 8.81
C PRO A 159 -12.78 4.03 8.55
N ASN A 160 -11.99 4.67 9.41
CA ASN A 160 -11.67 6.10 9.27
C ASN A 160 -10.79 6.36 8.03
N TYR A 161 -9.82 5.48 7.74
CA TYR A 161 -9.01 5.58 6.54
C TYR A 161 -9.78 5.12 5.30
N GLN A 162 -10.63 4.10 5.42
CA GLN A 162 -11.46 3.62 4.31
C GLN A 162 -12.55 4.61 3.90
N ALA A 163 -12.99 5.53 4.77
CA ALA A 163 -13.83 6.66 4.38
C ALA A 163 -13.17 7.55 3.31
N ILE A 164 -11.84 7.55 3.23
CA ILE A 164 -11.04 8.32 2.26
C ILE A 164 -10.65 7.44 1.07
N ILE A 165 -10.12 6.23 1.35
CA ILE A 165 -9.60 5.31 0.32
C ILE A 165 -10.74 4.68 -0.49
N LYS A 166 -11.89 4.40 0.14
CA LYS A 166 -13.12 3.90 -0.47
C LYS A 166 -12.98 2.58 -1.23
N LEU A 167 -12.21 1.62 -0.69
CA LEU A 167 -12.25 0.25 -1.20
C LEU A 167 -13.59 -0.41 -0.86
N GLU A 168 -14.02 -1.35 -1.70
CA GLU A 168 -15.20 -2.18 -1.43
C GLU A 168 -15.03 -2.93 -0.10
N GLU A 169 -16.08 -2.99 0.73
CA GLU A 169 -16.03 -3.57 2.07
C GLU A 169 -15.59 -5.05 2.07
N ASN A 170 -16.12 -5.84 1.14
CA ASN A 170 -15.72 -7.24 0.96
C ASN A 170 -14.22 -7.36 0.63
N PHE A 171 -13.71 -6.44 -0.19
CA PHE A 171 -12.31 -6.42 -0.56
C PHE A 171 -11.42 -6.01 0.62
N VAL A 172 -11.82 -5.02 1.40
CA VAL A 172 -11.14 -4.65 2.67
C VAL A 172 -11.11 -5.84 3.62
N TYR A 173 -12.19 -6.60 3.73
CA TYR A 173 -12.24 -7.82 4.53
C TYR A 173 -11.20 -8.85 4.05
N TYR A 174 -11.09 -9.09 2.73
CA TYR A 174 -10.08 -9.99 2.19
C TYR A 174 -8.65 -9.50 2.40
N LEU A 175 -8.39 -8.19 2.27
CA LEU A 175 -7.06 -7.61 2.55
C LEU A 175 -6.67 -7.78 4.03
N LYS A 176 -7.63 -7.64 4.96
CA LYS A 176 -7.41 -7.91 6.40
C LYS A 176 -7.06 -9.39 6.63
N ASP A 177 -7.83 -10.30 6.05
CA ASP A 177 -7.62 -11.75 6.16
C ASP A 177 -6.25 -12.15 5.60
N ILE A 178 -5.88 -11.66 4.42
CA ILE A 178 -4.57 -11.86 3.81
C ILE A 178 -3.44 -11.35 4.71
N ASN A 179 -3.56 -10.14 5.26
CA ASN A 179 -2.51 -9.57 6.10
C ASN A 179 -2.34 -10.33 7.42
N GLN A 180 -3.43 -10.87 7.99
CA GLN A 180 -3.35 -11.75 9.16
C GLN A 180 -2.68 -13.08 8.80
N LYS A 181 -3.06 -13.68 7.68
CA LYS A 181 -2.52 -14.97 7.21
C LYS A 181 -1.05 -14.89 6.84
N ARG A 182 -0.58 -13.76 6.30
CA ARG A 182 0.85 -13.52 6.03
C ARG A 182 1.72 -13.72 7.29
N ASN A 183 1.25 -13.31 8.46
CA ASN A 183 2.00 -13.40 9.72
C ASN A 183 1.83 -14.76 10.42
N ARG A 184 0.90 -15.59 9.94
CA ARG A 184 0.67 -16.94 10.44
C ARG A 184 1.48 -17.90 9.59
N LEU A 185 2.67 -18.24 10.10
CA LEU A 185 3.51 -19.36 9.64
C LEU A 185 2.84 -20.73 9.91
N HIS A 186 1.51 -20.80 9.95
CA HIS A 186 0.80 -22.04 10.24
C HIS A 186 0.89 -22.93 9.00
N PHE A 187 1.68 -23.98 9.14
CA PHE A 187 1.81 -25.13 8.25
C PHE A 187 0.43 -25.50 7.70
N PHE A 188 0.27 -25.35 6.39
CA PHE A 188 -1.00 -25.49 5.69
C PHE A 188 -1.33 -26.98 5.45
N SER A 189 -1.96 -27.61 6.45
CA SER A 189 -2.70 -28.87 6.28
C SER A 189 -4.23 -28.66 6.20
N ASP A 190 -4.69 -27.40 6.14
CA ASP A 190 -6.12 -27.06 6.32
C ASP A 190 -7.01 -27.23 5.09
N PHE A 191 -6.47 -27.60 3.92
CA PHE A 191 -7.31 -27.91 2.75
C PHE A 191 -7.83 -29.34 2.85
N LYS A 192 -9.02 -29.51 3.42
CA LYS A 192 -9.75 -30.78 3.35
C LYS A 192 -10.39 -30.94 1.97
N GLY A 193 -9.61 -31.42 1.01
CA GLY A 193 -10.06 -31.94 -0.29
C GLY A 193 -10.17 -30.93 -1.46
N ALA A 194 -10.31 -31.49 -2.66
CA ALA A 194 -10.34 -30.81 -3.97
C ALA A 194 -11.23 -29.56 -4.05
N PHE A 195 -12.47 -29.71 -3.57
CA PHE A 195 -13.50 -28.68 -3.66
C PHE A 195 -13.12 -27.42 -2.88
N SER A 196 -12.46 -27.59 -1.74
CA SER A 196 -12.00 -26.47 -0.91
C SER A 196 -10.90 -25.64 -1.57
N VAL A 197 -10.13 -26.23 -2.48
CA VAL A 197 -9.07 -25.53 -3.23
C VAL A 197 -9.61 -24.85 -4.47
N HIS A 198 -10.55 -25.44 -5.19
CA HIS A 198 -11.18 -24.79 -6.34
C HIS A 198 -11.93 -23.50 -5.92
N ASP A 199 -12.69 -23.55 -4.83
CA ASP A 199 -13.37 -22.38 -4.29
C ASP A 199 -12.39 -21.34 -3.74
N HIS A 200 -11.28 -21.81 -3.16
CA HIS A 200 -10.19 -20.91 -2.74
C HIS A 200 -9.62 -20.16 -3.93
N LEU A 201 -9.37 -20.83 -5.05
CA LEU A 201 -8.77 -20.22 -6.23
C LEU A 201 -9.72 -19.26 -6.93
N ARG A 202 -11.00 -19.60 -7.08
CA ARG A 202 -12.01 -18.64 -7.57
C ARG A 202 -12.04 -17.37 -6.71
N LYS A 203 -11.99 -17.53 -5.39
CA LYS A 203 -11.89 -16.39 -4.47
C LYS A 203 -10.60 -15.60 -4.70
N TRP A 204 -9.48 -16.26 -5.01
CA TRP A 204 -8.20 -15.61 -5.28
C TRP A 204 -8.16 -14.90 -6.63
N GLU A 205 -8.69 -15.51 -7.69
CA GLU A 205 -8.89 -14.89 -8.99
C GLU A 205 -9.72 -13.64 -8.83
N TYR A 206 -10.86 -13.73 -8.13
CA TYR A 206 -11.67 -12.57 -7.78
C TYR A 206 -10.86 -11.48 -7.07
N ILE A 207 -10.10 -11.83 -6.03
CA ILE A 207 -9.27 -10.87 -5.27
C ILE A 207 -8.24 -10.21 -6.19
N LYS A 208 -7.58 -10.97 -7.08
CA LYS A 208 -6.57 -10.42 -7.99
C LYS A 208 -7.18 -9.56 -9.07
N ASP A 209 -8.26 -10.00 -9.70
CA ASP A 209 -8.91 -9.23 -10.76
C ASP A 209 -9.45 -7.92 -10.21
N LEU A 210 -10.11 -7.96 -9.06
CA LEU A 210 -10.56 -6.76 -8.36
C LEU A 210 -9.37 -5.87 -7.96
N ALA A 211 -8.28 -6.48 -7.49
CA ALA A 211 -7.08 -5.75 -7.11
C ALA A 211 -6.41 -5.02 -8.28
N ILE A 212 -6.20 -5.74 -9.38
CA ILE A 212 -5.62 -5.21 -10.63
C ILE A 212 -6.52 -4.09 -11.13
N HIS A 213 -7.82 -4.35 -11.27
CA HIS A 213 -8.77 -3.35 -11.75
C HIS A 213 -8.76 -2.08 -10.89
N THR A 214 -8.75 -2.23 -9.57
CA THR A 214 -8.72 -1.10 -8.63
C THR A 214 -7.46 -0.25 -8.82
N ILE A 215 -6.28 -0.88 -8.86
CA ILE A 215 -5.00 -0.17 -8.96
C ILE A 215 -4.83 0.47 -10.35
N ASP A 216 -5.19 -0.25 -11.42
CA ASP A 216 -5.01 0.22 -12.79
C ASP A 216 -5.95 1.36 -13.15
N ASN A 217 -7.16 1.39 -12.57
CA ASN A 217 -8.05 2.53 -12.73
C ASN A 217 -7.43 3.82 -12.19
N GLU A 218 -6.89 3.80 -10.96
CA GLU A 218 -6.20 4.98 -10.41
C GLU A 218 -4.91 5.30 -11.17
N LEU A 219 -4.16 4.28 -11.62
CA LEU A 219 -2.98 4.48 -12.46
C LEU A 219 -3.34 5.14 -13.80
N LYS A 220 -4.48 4.82 -14.40
CA LYS A 220 -4.96 5.48 -15.61
C LYS A 220 -5.30 6.94 -15.35
N LEU A 221 -6.02 7.22 -14.27
CA LEU A 221 -6.38 8.60 -13.89
C LEU A 221 -5.13 9.46 -13.65
N ILE A 222 -4.17 8.97 -12.85
CA ILE A 222 -2.96 9.74 -12.56
C ILE A 222 -2.06 9.89 -13.80
N ASN A 223 -2.08 8.95 -14.74
CA ASN A 223 -1.40 9.08 -16.04
C ASN A 223 -1.97 10.25 -16.87
N GLU A 224 -3.28 10.40 -16.91
CA GLU A 224 -3.95 11.50 -17.59
C GLU A 224 -3.63 12.84 -16.92
N GLU A 225 -3.71 12.90 -15.58
CA GLU A 225 -3.28 14.06 -14.80
C GLU A 225 -1.82 14.44 -15.06
N LEU A 226 -0.91 13.46 -15.11
CA LEU A 226 0.51 13.69 -15.36
C LEU A 226 0.77 14.29 -16.74
N LYS A 227 0.06 13.81 -17.78
CA LYS A 227 0.14 14.39 -19.14
C LYS A 227 -0.29 15.85 -19.14
N ILE A 228 -1.41 16.17 -18.49
CA ILE A 228 -1.90 17.55 -18.39
C ILE A 228 -0.89 18.43 -17.67
N MET A 229 -0.38 17.99 -16.52
CA MET A 229 0.62 18.75 -15.75
C MET A 229 1.92 18.97 -16.52
N SER A 230 2.35 17.99 -17.32
CA SER A 230 3.54 18.14 -18.16
C SER A 230 3.38 19.25 -19.20
N LEU A 231 2.21 19.33 -19.86
CA LEU A 231 1.91 20.39 -20.84
C LEU A 231 1.94 21.77 -20.20
N ILE A 232 1.37 21.91 -18.99
CA ILE A 232 1.37 23.17 -18.24
C ILE A 232 2.79 23.59 -17.82
N GLU A 233 3.69 22.65 -17.54
CA GLU A 233 5.09 22.98 -17.24
C GLU A 233 5.87 23.42 -18.48
N PHE A 234 5.60 22.84 -19.66
CA PHE A 234 6.25 23.25 -20.90
C PHE A 234 5.85 24.65 -21.39
N GLU A 235 4.69 25.16 -20.96
CA GLU A 235 4.20 26.50 -21.28
C GLU A 235 4.73 27.60 -20.34
N LYS A 236 5.48 27.25 -19.28
CA LYS A 236 6.05 28.19 -18.30
C LYS A 236 7.54 28.44 -18.51
#